data_AF-I3S040-F1
#
_entry.id   AF-I3S040-F1
#
_cell.length_a   1.000
_cell.length_b   1.000
_cell.length_c   1.000
_cell.angle_alpha   90.00
_cell.angle_beta   90.00
_cell.angle_gamma   90.00
#
_symmetry.space_group_name_H-M   'P 1'
#
loop_
_entity.id
_entity.type
_entity.pdbx_description
1 polymer ?
#
loop_
_entity_poly.entity_id
_entity_poly.type
_entity_poly.pdbx_seq_one_letter_code
_entity_poly.pdbx_strand_id
1 'polypeptide(L)'
;MKNVYNYMFHLLNEYAKLLKFKPTIPRGAVEVCPEKLMACDVIGGNKMRFMEESMVKVPSDSNPCTIPPPYEPLALEEFLGRKANSVMQVEIWEDEYWQSKNKGQ
;
A
#
# COMPACT_ATOMS: atom_id res chain seq x y z
N MET A 1 0.98 -5.48 -6.24
CA MET A 1 2.08 -4.62 -5.75
C MET A 1 2.89 -3.96 -6.87
N LYS A 2 3.19 -4.62 -8.02
CA LYS A 2 4.05 -4.06 -9.08
C LYS A 2 3.72 -2.63 -9.56
N ASN A 3 2.45 -2.22 -9.50
CA ASN A 3 2.02 -0.93 -10.08
C ASN A 3 1.63 0.12 -9.03
N VAL A 4 1.59 -0.24 -7.73
CA VAL A 4 1.09 0.67 -6.68
C VAL A 4 2.03 1.87 -6.52
N TYR A 5 3.34 1.61 -6.49
CA TYR A 5 4.35 2.68 -6.42
C TYR A 5 4.34 3.58 -7.64
N ASN A 6 4.30 3.02 -8.85
CA ASN A 6 4.25 3.81 -10.08
C ASN A 6 2.99 4.68 -10.14
N TYR A 7 1.84 4.12 -9.74
CA TYR A 7 0.59 4.85 -9.67
C TYR A 7 0.65 6.00 -8.65
N MET A 8 1.08 5.73 -7.41
CA MET A 8 1.19 6.75 -6.38
C MET A 8 2.16 7.87 -6.78
N PHE A 9 3.31 7.51 -7.34
CA PHE A 9 4.30 8.49 -7.80
C PHE A 9 3.75 9.36 -8.92
N HIS A 10 3.09 8.76 -9.93
CA HIS A 10 2.48 9.51 -11.01
C HIS A 10 1.38 10.44 -10.50
N LEU A 11 0.49 9.94 -9.64
CA LEU A 11 -0.61 10.70 -9.05
C LEU A 11 -0.11 11.92 -8.27
N LEU A 12 0.87 11.73 -7.39
CA LEU A 12 1.42 12.82 -6.57
C LEU A 12 2.13 13.87 -7.43
N ASN A 13 2.85 13.46 -8.48
CA ASN A 13 3.52 14.39 -9.40
C ASN A 13 2.54 15.23 -10.21
N GLU A 14 1.53 14.61 -10.82
CA GLU A 14 0.52 15.36 -11.59
C GLU A 14 -0.33 16.25 -10.69
N TYR A 15 -0.67 15.79 -9.48
CA TYR A 15 -1.38 16.60 -8.49
C TYR A 15 -0.58 17.82 -8.04
N ALA A 16 0.73 17.67 -7.83
CA ALA A 16 1.60 18.79 -7.42
C ALA A 16 1.59 19.95 -8.44
N LYS A 17 1.40 19.66 -9.73
CA LYS A 17 1.29 20.70 -10.79
C LYS A 17 0.02 21.55 -10.68
N LEU A 18 -1.02 21.05 -10.01
CA LEU A 18 -2.28 21.76 -9.81
C LEU A 18 -2.20 22.80 -8.67
N LEU A 19 -1.15 22.74 -7.84
CA LEU A 19 -1.00 23.63 -6.71
C LEU A 19 -0.74 25.07 -7.18
N LYS A 20 -1.63 25.98 -6.81
CA LYS A 20 -1.55 27.42 -7.15
C LYS A 20 -0.81 28.24 -6.08
N PHE A 21 -0.13 27.58 -5.14
CA PHE A 21 0.60 28.21 -4.06
C PHE A 21 1.98 27.57 -3.90
N LYS A 22 2.91 28.31 -3.29
CA LYS A 22 4.23 27.79 -2.94
C LYS A 22 4.13 27.01 -1.63
N PRO A 23 4.40 25.69 -1.60
CA PRO A 23 4.37 24.91 -0.37
C PRO A 23 5.36 25.45 0.65
N THR A 24 4.96 25.50 1.92
CA THR A 24 5.80 25.88 3.05
C THR A 24 5.66 24.82 4.15
N ILE A 25 6.72 24.65 4.95
CA ILE A 25 6.72 23.68 6.04
C ILE A 25 5.85 24.22 7.18
N PRO A 26 4.77 23.53 7.60
CA PRO A 26 3.92 24.01 8.67
C PRO A 26 4.62 23.91 10.04
N ARG A 27 4.24 24.77 10.98
CA ARG A 27 4.73 24.70 12.36
C ARG A 27 4.32 23.36 12.99
N GLY A 28 5.28 22.65 13.58
CA GLY A 28 5.06 21.32 14.15
C GLY A 28 5.20 20.15 13.16
N ALA A 29 5.58 20.42 11.90
CA ALA A 29 5.95 19.35 10.98
C ALA A 29 7.15 18.57 11.54
N VAL A 30 7.04 17.24 11.52
CA VAL A 30 8.14 16.34 11.88
C VAL A 30 8.74 15.80 10.60
N GLU A 31 10.05 15.96 10.45
CA GLU A 31 10.78 15.39 9.32
C GLU A 31 10.80 13.87 9.41
N VAL A 32 10.32 13.23 8.34
CA VAL A 32 10.40 11.78 8.15
C VAL A 32 11.58 11.51 7.23
N CYS A 33 12.76 11.25 7.80
CA CYS A 33 13.89 10.75 7.03
C CYS A 33 13.69 9.25 6.75
N PRO A 34 14.00 8.73 5.56
CA PRO A 34 13.99 7.29 5.29
C PRO A 34 14.82 6.51 6.31
N GLU A 35 15.97 7.03 6.69
CA GLU A 35 16.86 6.47 7.70
C GLU A 35 16.19 6.48 9.07
N LYS A 36 15.39 7.49 9.39
CA LYS A 36 14.65 7.59 10.65
C LYS A 36 13.40 6.70 10.65
N LEU A 37 12.80 6.44 9.50
CA LEU A 37 11.72 5.46 9.32
C LEU A 37 12.26 4.00 9.35
N MET A 38 13.52 3.81 8.93
CA MET A 38 14.26 2.55 9.02
C MET A 38 14.84 2.33 10.44
N ALA A 39 15.25 3.40 11.12
CA ALA A 39 15.96 3.34 12.40
C ALA A 39 15.09 3.62 13.64
N CYS A 40 13.97 4.35 13.54
CA CYS A 40 13.06 4.55 14.66
C CYS A 40 11.86 3.58 14.56
N ASP A 41 11.67 2.82 15.64
CA ASP A 41 10.62 1.83 15.93
C ASP A 41 10.64 0.50 15.16
N VAL A 42 11.63 0.24 14.31
CA VAL A 42 11.75 -1.03 13.54
C VAL A 42 12.95 -1.88 13.96
N ILE A 43 13.61 -1.52 15.07
CA ILE A 43 14.75 -2.29 15.60
C ILE A 43 14.20 -3.60 16.20
N GLY A 44 14.21 -4.67 15.39
CA GLY A 44 13.93 -6.04 15.83
C GLY A 44 12.99 -6.88 14.96
N GLY A 45 12.45 -6.35 13.85
CA GLY A 45 11.47 -7.06 13.01
C GLY A 45 11.84 -7.17 11.53
N ASN A 46 11.17 -8.08 10.80
CA ASN A 46 11.36 -8.29 9.36
C ASN A 46 11.02 -7.05 8.50
N LYS A 47 10.39 -6.02 9.08
CA LYS A 47 9.94 -4.82 8.37
C LYS A 47 11.10 -4.03 7.76
N MET A 48 12.27 -3.98 8.41
CA MET A 48 13.47 -3.34 7.82
C MET A 48 13.93 -4.10 6.57
N ARG A 49 14.08 -5.43 6.69
CA ARG A 49 14.45 -6.31 5.56
C ARG A 49 13.47 -6.18 4.40
N PHE A 50 12.17 -6.20 4.66
CA PHE A 50 11.16 -6.06 3.61
C PHE A 50 11.20 -4.68 2.94
N MET A 51 11.47 -3.61 3.69
CA MET A 51 11.65 -2.28 3.10
C MET A 51 12.89 -2.23 2.20
N GLU A 52 14.02 -2.76 2.65
CA GLU A 52 15.26 -2.84 1.84
C GLU A 52 15.08 -3.68 0.58
N GLU A 53 14.44 -4.85 0.69
CA GLU A 53 14.12 -5.73 -0.44
C GLU A 53 13.16 -5.07 -1.43
N SER A 54 12.27 -4.20 -0.96
CA SER A 54 11.32 -3.46 -1.80
C SER A 54 11.92 -2.23 -2.50
N MET A 55 13.13 -1.80 -2.11
CA MET A 55 13.76 -0.63 -2.73
C MET A 55 14.08 -0.90 -4.20
N VAL A 56 13.60 -0.03 -5.07
CA VAL A 56 13.95 -0.03 -6.49
C VAL A 56 15.44 0.33 -6.64
N LYS A 57 16.27 -0.65 -7.04
CA LYS A 57 17.73 -0.47 -7.18
C LYS A 57 18.14 0.13 -8.52
N VAL A 58 17.34 -0.10 -9.55
CA VAL A 58 17.56 0.42 -10.90
C VAL A 58 16.23 0.89 -11.48
N PRO A 59 16.22 1.99 -12.26
CA PRO A 59 15.06 2.37 -13.05
C PRO A 59 14.58 1.19 -13.90
N SER A 60 13.27 1.10 -14.14
CA SER A 60 12.78 0.10 -15.07
C SER A 60 13.21 0.48 -16.49
N ASP A 61 13.88 -0.42 -17.20
CA ASP A 61 14.17 -0.24 -18.63
C ASP A 61 12.89 -0.32 -19.50
N SER A 62 11.79 -0.80 -18.91
CA SER A 62 10.48 -0.77 -19.55
C SER A 62 9.77 0.56 -19.28
N ASN A 63 9.08 1.08 -20.30
CA ASN A 63 8.12 2.17 -20.11
C ASN A 63 7.11 1.85 -18.98
N PRO A 64 6.55 2.88 -18.32
CA PRO A 64 5.49 2.69 -17.34
C PRO A 64 4.39 1.81 -17.94
N CYS A 65 3.86 0.88 -17.15
CA CYS A 65 2.72 0.08 -17.61
C CYS A 65 1.57 1.00 -17.99
N THR A 66 0.99 0.79 -19.17
CA THR A 66 -0.26 1.45 -19.54
C THR A 66 -1.32 1.04 -18.53
N ILE A 67 -2.02 2.01 -17.94
CA ILE A 67 -3.19 1.71 -17.12
C ILE A 67 -4.14 0.87 -17.98
N PRO A 68 -4.51 -0.34 -17.53
CA PRO A 68 -5.42 -1.18 -18.29
C PRO A 68 -6.74 -0.42 -18.48
N PRO A 69 -7.45 -0.67 -19.58
CA PRO A 69 -8.77 -0.08 -19.77
C PRO A 69 -9.68 -0.42 -18.57
N PRO A 70 -10.72 0.41 -18.32
CA PRO A 70 -11.68 0.14 -17.26
C PRO A 70 -12.23 -1.29 -17.38
N TYR A 71 -12.52 -1.92 -16.25
CA TYR A 71 -13.17 -3.22 -16.25
C TYR A 71 -14.53 -3.13 -16.95
N GLU A 72 -14.82 -4.10 -17.81
CA GLU A 72 -16.18 -4.33 -18.28
C GLU A 72 -17.10 -4.55 -17.06
N PRO A 73 -18.35 -4.02 -17.07
CA PRO A 73 -19.23 -4.04 -15.91
C PRO A 73 -19.39 -5.43 -15.27
N LEU A 74 -19.55 -6.47 -16.11
CA LEU A 74 -19.67 -7.86 -15.67
C LEU A 74 -18.39 -8.35 -14.97
N ALA A 75 -17.23 -8.10 -15.58
CA ALA A 75 -15.95 -8.51 -15.03
C ALA A 75 -15.65 -7.80 -13.70
N LEU A 76 -16.08 -6.55 -13.57
CA LEU A 76 -15.98 -5.79 -12.32
C LEU A 76 -16.87 -6.39 -11.23
N GLU A 77 -18.12 -6.73 -11.55
CA GLU A 77 -19.05 -7.35 -10.60
C GLU A 77 -18.53 -8.70 -10.10
N GLU A 78 -18.06 -9.57 -11.01
CA GLU A 78 -17.45 -10.85 -10.67
C GLU A 78 -16.20 -10.69 -9.79
N PHE A 79 -15.37 -9.67 -10.08
CA PHE A 79 -14.20 -9.36 -9.27
C PHE A 79 -14.59 -8.89 -7.86
N LEU A 80 -15.58 -8.01 -7.75
CA LEU A 80 -16.09 -7.53 -6.46
C LEU A 80 -16.74 -8.66 -5.66
N GLY A 81 -17.49 -9.55 -6.31
CA GLY A 81 -18.08 -10.74 -5.68
C GLY A 81 -17.01 -11.70 -5.12
N ARG A 82 -15.98 -12.00 -5.91
CA ARG A 82 -14.83 -12.80 -5.43
C ARG A 82 -14.12 -12.16 -4.25
N LYS A 83 -13.89 -10.84 -4.32
CA LYS A 83 -13.29 -10.09 -3.21
C LYS A 83 -14.13 -10.21 -1.94
N ALA A 84 -15.44 -10.00 -2.02
CA ALA A 84 -16.33 -10.11 -0.87
C ALA A 84 -16.32 -11.51 -0.25
N ASN A 85 -16.36 -12.55 -1.09
CA ASN A 85 -16.29 -13.94 -0.62
C ASN A 85 -14.97 -14.26 0.09
N SER A 86 -13.83 -13.78 -0.43
CA SER A 86 -12.54 -13.97 0.22
C SER A 86 -12.45 -13.25 1.56
N VAL A 87 -12.99 -12.03 1.66
CA VAL A 87 -13.04 -11.28 2.93
C VAL A 87 -13.89 -12.02 3.95
N MET A 88 -15.10 -12.46 3.57
CA MET A 88 -15.99 -13.21 4.45
C MET A 88 -15.34 -14.51 4.96
N GLN A 89 -14.60 -15.24 4.11
CA GLN A 89 -13.89 -16.44 4.55
C GLN A 89 -12.83 -16.15 5.62
N VAL A 90 -12.06 -15.08 5.45
CA VAL A 90 -11.05 -14.68 6.43
C VAL A 90 -11.70 -14.27 7.75
N GLU A 91 -12.79 -13.51 7.70
CA GLU A 91 -13.55 -13.10 8.89
C GLU A 91 -14.07 -14.32 9.68
N ILE A 92 -14.64 -15.33 8.99
CA ILE A 92 -15.08 -16.57 9.63
C ILE A 92 -13.92 -17.28 10.32
N TRP A 93 -12.76 -17.40 9.66
CA TRP A 93 -11.58 -18.04 10.27
C TRP A 93 -11.07 -17.27 11.49
N GLU A 94 -11.08 -15.94 11.45
CA GLU A 94 -10.71 -15.10 12.59
C GLU A 94 -11.68 -15.31 13.76
N ASP A 95 -12.98 -15.30 13.50
CA ASP A 95 -14.01 -15.53 14.51
C ASP A 95 -13.90 -16.92 15.15
N GLU A 96 -13.73 -17.97 14.33
CA GLU A 96 -13.53 -19.34 14.81
C GLU A 96 -12.27 -19.45 15.68
N TYR A 97 -11.18 -18.82 15.26
CA TYR A 97 -9.93 -18.77 16.01
C TYR A 97 -10.13 -18.12 17.38
N TRP A 98 -10.75 -16.94 17.44
CA TRP A 98 -10.99 -16.23 18.69
C TRP A 98 -11.98 -16.93 19.62
N GLN A 99 -13.04 -17.54 19.07
CA GLN A 99 -13.97 -18.37 19.86
C GLN A 99 -13.29 -19.60 20.46
N SER A 100 -12.39 -20.25 19.72
CA SER A 100 -11.62 -21.40 20.22
C SER A 100 -10.68 -21.01 21.36
N LYS A 101 -10.04 -19.84 21.26
CA LYS A 101 -9.17 -19.27 22.31
C LYS A 101 -9.94 -18.96 23.59
N ASN A 102 -11.13 -18.38 23.48
CA ASN A 102 -11.96 -18.02 24.64
C ASN A 102 -12.57 -19.23 25.37
N LYS A 103 -12.69 -20.40 24.71
CA LYS A 103 -13.16 -21.65 25.34
C LYS A 103 -12.07 -22.44 26.05
N GLY A 104 -10.80 -22.12 25.81
CA GLY A 104 -9.63 -22.77 26.41
C GLY A 104 -9.10 -22.10 27.68
N GLN A 105 -9.85 -21.15 28.24
CA GLN A 105 -9.55 -20.39 29.45
C GLN A 105 -10.69 -20.56 30.47
#